data_AF-V7D402-F1
#
_entry.id   AF-V7D402-F1
#
_cell.length_a   1.000
_cell.length_b   1.000
_cell.length_c   1.000
_cell.angle_alpha   90.00
_cell.angle_beta   90.00
_cell.angle_gamma   90.00
#
_symmetry.space_group_name_H-M   'P 1'
#
loop_
_entity.id
_entity.type
_entity.pdbx_description
1 polymer ?
#
loop_
_entity_poly.entity_id
_entity_poly.type
_entity_poly.pdbx_seq_one_letter_code
_entity_poly.pdbx_strand_id
1 'polypeptide(L)'
;MPVFSGFIAGLLFGVGLLLAGMADPAKVLGFLDIAGQWDPSLALVMIGAIAAAWIPMRWASGHPTALLGGAMQLPGRRDVDRRLIGGSLVFGIGWGL
;
A
#
# COMPACT_ATOMS: atom_id res chain seq x y z
N MET A 1 20.53 6.56 -12.11
CA MET A 1 19.34 5.79 -12.52
C MET A 1 18.20 5.70 -11.48
N PRO A 2 18.42 5.60 -10.15
CA PRO A 2 17.31 5.32 -9.21
C PRO A 2 16.29 6.47 -9.09
N VAL A 3 16.69 7.72 -9.33
CA VAL A 3 15.79 8.89 -9.28
C VAL A 3 14.73 8.84 -10.39
N PHE A 4 15.12 8.43 -11.61
CA PHE A 4 14.20 8.35 -12.74
C PHE A 4 13.18 7.22 -12.55
N SER A 5 13.63 6.03 -12.12
CA SER A 5 12.73 4.93 -11.79
C SER A 5 11.81 5.27 -10.61
N GLY A 6 12.32 5.98 -9.60
CA GLY A 6 11.54 6.47 -8.47
C GLY A 6 10.45 7.46 -8.91
N PHE A 7 10.77 8.37 -9.83
CA PHE A 7 9.79 9.30 -10.40
C PHE A 7 8.67 8.58 -11.15
N ILE A 8 9.01 7.62 -12.01
CA ILE A 8 8.01 6.81 -12.73
C ILE A 8 7.14 6.03 -11.75
N ALA A 9 7.74 5.37 -10.75
CA ALA A 9 7.00 4.63 -9.73
C ALA A 9 6.05 5.54 -8.94
N GLY A 10 6.51 6.72 -8.55
CA GLY A 10 5.68 7.73 -7.86
C GLY A 10 4.52 8.22 -8.73
N LEU A 11 4.76 8.45 -10.03
CA LEU A 11 3.72 8.89 -10.96
C LEU A 11 2.68 7.78 -11.20
N LEU A 12 3.11 6.53 -11.40
CA LEU A 12 2.22 5.38 -11.52
C LEU A 12 1.39 5.18 -10.24
N PHE A 13 2.01 5.30 -9.06
CA PHE A 13 1.33 5.20 -7.78
C PHE A 13 0.30 6.31 -7.60
N GLY A 14 0.67 7.57 -7.88
CA GLY A 14 -0.24 8.72 -7.77
C GLY A 14 -1.44 8.62 -8.72
N VAL A 15 -1.21 8.26 -9.98
CA VAL A 15 -2.28 8.03 -10.96
C VAL A 15 -3.18 6.87 -10.50
N GLY A 16 -2.59 5.76 -10.02
CA GLY A 16 -3.36 4.65 -9.46
C GLY A 16 -4.21 5.04 -8.26
N LEU A 17 -3.69 5.88 -7.36
CA LEU A 17 -4.41 6.38 -6.18
C LEU A 17 -5.64 7.21 -6.57
N LEU A 18 -5.49 8.08 -7.57
CA LEU A 18 -6.58 8.89 -8.11
C LEU A 18 -7.64 8.02 -8.82
N LEU A 19 -7.21 7.08 -9.67
CA LEU A 19 -8.12 6.17 -10.37
C LEU A 19 -8.88 5.24 -9.42
N ALA A 20 -8.23 4.81 -8.33
CA ALA A 20 -8.87 4.00 -7.29
C ALA A 20 -9.85 4.80 -6.41
N GLY A 21 -9.79 6.14 -6.44
CA GLY A 21 -10.56 7.01 -5.55
C GLY A 21 -10.11 6.96 -4.09
N MET A 22 -8.88 6.50 -3.81
CA MET A 22 -8.35 6.41 -2.44
C MET A 22 -7.93 7.77 -1.86
N ALA A 23 -7.89 8.81 -2.69
CA ALA A 23 -7.70 10.18 -2.27
C ALA A 23 -8.98 10.81 -1.67
N ASP A 24 -10.12 10.13 -1.77
CA ASP A 24 -11.39 10.56 -1.18
C ASP A 24 -11.62 9.88 0.18
N PRO A 25 -11.63 10.62 1.31
CA PRO A 25 -11.90 10.07 2.64
C PRO A 25 -13.25 9.35 2.73
N ALA A 26 -14.25 9.77 1.95
CA ALA A 26 -15.57 9.16 1.95
C ALA A 26 -15.52 7.68 1.56
N LYS A 27 -14.58 7.29 0.68
CA LYS A 27 -14.39 5.90 0.26
C LYS A 27 -13.81 5.04 1.37
N VAL A 28 -12.91 5.61 2.18
CA VAL A 28 -12.34 4.93 3.34
C VAL A 28 -13.38 4.80 4.44
N LEU A 29 -14.11 5.87 4.75
CA LEU A 29 -15.18 5.86 5.74
C LEU A 29 -16.31 4.90 5.35
N GLY A 30 -16.74 4.90 4.09
CA GLY A 30 -17.76 3.97 3.58
C GLY A 30 -17.36 2.50 3.72
N PHE A 31 -16.07 2.19 3.55
CA PHE A 31 -15.55 0.84 3.80
C PHE A 31 -15.50 0.47 5.29
N LEU A 32 -15.30 1.44 6.18
CA LEU A 32 -15.27 1.22 7.63
C LEU A 32 -16.67 1.19 8.27
N ASP A 33 -17.69 1.76 7.61
CA ASP A 33 -19.06 1.82 8.08
C ASP A 33 -19.82 0.48 7.91
N ILE A 34 -19.31 -0.58 8.53
CA ILE A 34 -19.89 -1.94 8.47
C ILE A 34 -21.31 -1.98 9.08
N ALA A 35 -21.62 -1.06 10.00
CA ALA A 35 -22.92 -0.99 10.68
C ALA A 35 -23.96 -0.13 9.94
N GLY A 36 -23.55 0.65 8.93
CA GLY A 36 -24.40 1.57 8.18
C GLY A 36 -24.46 1.24 6.70
N GLN A 37 -24.15 2.21 5.83
CA GLN A 37 -24.17 2.02 4.38
C GLN A 37 -22.80 1.56 3.89
N TRP A 38 -22.45 0.33 4.25
CA TRP A 38 -21.15 -0.23 3.94
C TRP A 38 -20.87 -0.29 2.44
N ASP A 39 -19.78 0.35 2.00
CA ASP A 39 -19.26 0.29 0.62
C ASP A 39 -18.06 -0.67 0.53
N PRO A 40 -18.22 -1.87 -0.06
CA PRO A 40 -17.12 -2.83 -0.21
C PRO A 40 -16.15 -2.50 -1.34
N SER A 41 -16.34 -1.40 -2.10
CA SER A 41 -15.53 -1.09 -3.27
C SER A 41 -14.02 -0.98 -2.97
N LEU A 42 -13.66 -0.53 -1.76
CA LEU A 42 -12.28 -0.46 -1.31
C LEU A 42 -11.64 -1.84 -1.13
N ALA A 43 -12.41 -2.88 -0.80
CA ALA A 43 -11.91 -4.24 -0.68
C ALA A 43 -11.34 -4.76 -2.02
N LEU A 44 -12.00 -4.42 -3.14
CA LEU A 44 -11.53 -4.80 -4.47
C LEU A 44 -10.16 -4.18 -4.78
N VAL A 45 -9.99 -2.90 -4.42
CA VAL A 45 -8.72 -2.19 -4.58
C VAL A 45 -7.62 -2.83 -3.73
N MET A 46 -7.93 -3.12 -2.46
CA MET A 46 -6.98 -3.74 -1.53
C MET A 46 -6.56 -5.15 -1.99
N ILE A 47 -7.52 -6.00 -2.36
CA ILE A 47 -7.25 -7.35 -2.87
C ILE A 47 -6.42 -7.28 -4.16
N GLY A 48 -6.78 -6.40 -5.09
CA GLY A 48 -6.03 -6.18 -6.32
C GLY A 48 -4.59 -5.73 -6.08
N ALA A 49 -4.40 -4.78 -5.17
CA ALA A 49 -3.08 -4.29 -4.79
C ALA A 49 -2.23 -5.40 -4.13
N ILE A 50 -2.81 -6.19 -3.21
CA ILE A 50 -2.14 -7.32 -2.57
C ILE A 50 -1.74 -8.36 -3.61
N ALA A 51 -2.65 -8.74 -4.51
CA ALA A 51 -2.38 -9.72 -5.56
C ALA A 51 -1.27 -9.24 -6.52
N ALA A 52 -1.32 -7.98 -6.94
CA ALA A 52 -0.33 -7.37 -7.80
C ALA A 52 1.05 -7.29 -7.12
N ALA A 53 1.11 -6.99 -5.82
CA ALA A 53 2.35 -6.96 -5.06
C ALA A 53 2.91 -8.35 -4.75
N TRP A 54 2.05 -9.36 -4.62
CA TRP A 54 2.45 -10.72 -4.24
C TRP A 54 3.46 -11.34 -5.21
N ILE A 55 3.22 -11.19 -6.52
CA ILE A 55 4.06 -11.77 -7.58
C ILE A 55 5.51 -11.22 -7.52
N PRO A 56 5.76 -9.90 -7.61
CA PRO A 56 7.10 -9.35 -7.56
C PRO A 56 7.76 -9.56 -6.19
N MET A 57 7.01 -9.54 -5.08
CA MET A 57 7.57 -9.77 -3.75
C MET A 57 8.08 -11.21 -3.59
N ARG A 58 7.31 -12.18 -4.09
CA ARG A 58 7.72 -13.59 -4.08
C ARG A 58 8.95 -13.81 -4.97
N TRP A 59 8.97 -13.20 -6.16
CA TRP A 59 10.14 -13.24 -7.03
C TRP A 59 11.37 -12.61 -6.37
N ALA A 60 11.24 -11.42 -5.79
CA ALA A 60 12.33 -10.71 -5.11
C ALA A 60 12.92 -11.51 -3.95
N SER A 61 12.11 -12.31 -3.24
CA SER A 61 12.60 -13.14 -2.12
C SER A 61 13.64 -14.19 -2.50
N GLY A 62 13.68 -14.60 -3.78
CA GLY A 62 14.68 -15.53 -4.31
C GLY A 62 15.91 -14.86 -4.92
N HIS A 63 15.97 -13.53 -5.01
CA HIS A 63 17.02 -12.82 -5.74
C HIS A 63 17.82 -11.91 -4.80
N PRO A 64 19.15 -12.10 -4.69
CA PRO A 64 19.99 -11.27 -3.82
C PRO A 64 20.26 -9.87 -4.40
N THR A 65 20.02 -9.68 -5.69
CA THR A 65 20.29 -8.42 -6.41
C THR A 65 19.02 -7.85 -7.03
N ALA A 66 18.85 -6.53 -6.94
CA ALA A 66 17.73 -5.84 -7.55
C ALA A 66 17.93 -5.68 -9.07
N LEU A 67 16.82 -5.55 -9.82
CA LEU A 67 16.83 -5.43 -11.29
C LEU A 67 17.65 -4.24 -11.82
N LEU A 68 17.67 -3.13 -11.07
CA LEU A 68 18.42 -1.92 -11.43
C LEU A 68 19.83 -1.90 -10.81
N GLY A 69 20.28 -3.03 -10.26
CA GLY A 69 21.51 -3.17 -9.51
C GLY A 69 21.36 -2.86 -8.01
N GLY A 70 22.35 -3.29 -7.23
CA GLY A 70 22.35 -3.17 -5.77
C GLY A 70 21.77 -4.38 -5.04
N ALA A 71 21.97 -4.42 -3.72
CA ALA A 71 21.44 -5.47 -2.87
C ALA A 71 19.91 -5.40 -2.78
N MET A 72 19.24 -6.55 -2.88
CA MET A 72 17.80 -6.64 -2.69
C MET A 72 17.45 -6.37 -1.22
N GLN A 73 16.73 -5.27 -0.95
CA GLN A 73 16.28 -4.91 0.39
C GLN A 73 14.85 -5.40 0.62
N LEU A 74 14.71 -6.48 1.38
CA LEU A 74 13.42 -7.01 1.80
C LEU A 74 13.19 -6.73 3.29
N PRO A 75 11.92 -6.54 3.72
CA PRO A 75 11.61 -6.33 5.13
C PRO A 75 12.03 -7.53 5.97
N GLY A 76 12.96 -7.31 6.91
CA GLY A 76 13.41 -8.34 7.86
C GLY A 76 12.59 -8.41 9.15
N ARG A 77 11.89 -7.33 9.52
CA ARG A 77 11.05 -7.28 10.72
C ARG A 77 9.62 -7.69 10.42
N ARG A 78 9.07 -8.56 11.28
CA ARG A 78 7.68 -9.02 11.21
C ARG A 78 6.93 -8.84 12.54
N ASP A 79 7.58 -8.23 13.52
CA ASP A 79 7.02 -8.05 14.85
C ASP A 79 5.97 -6.94 14.85
N VAL A 80 4.83 -7.20 15.49
CA VAL A 80 3.80 -6.19 15.75
C VAL A 80 4.13 -5.54 17.10
N ASP A 81 4.75 -4.36 17.06
CA ASP A 81 5.13 -3.63 18.27
C ASP A 81 4.11 -2.53 18.63
N ARG A 82 4.23 -1.99 19.85
CA ARG A 82 3.33 -0.92 20.33
C ARG A 82 3.43 0.36 19.50
N ARG A 83 4.60 0.62 18.89
CA ARG A 83 4.83 1.81 18.06
C ARG A 83 4.08 1.68 16.73
N LEU A 84 4.07 0.48 16.15
CA LEU A 84 3.30 0.16 14.95
C LEU A 84 1.80 0.29 15.22
N ILE A 85 1.31 -0.29 16.31
CA ILE A 85 -0.11 -0.19 16.67
C ILE A 85 -0.51 1.28 16.91
N GLY A 86 0.26 2.02 17.71
CA GLY A 86 -0.03 3.42 17.98
C GLY A 86 0.02 4.28 16.70
N GLY A 87 1.05 4.07 15.87
CA GLY A 87 1.22 4.79 14.61
C GLY A 87 0.13 4.48 13.59
N SER A 88 -0.29 3.21 13.45
CA SER A 88 -1.35 2.82 12.52
C SER A 88 -2.71 3.37 12.94
N LEU A 89 -3.00 3.44 14.24
CA LEU A 89 -4.22 4.08 14.76
C LEU A 89 -4.25 5.58 14.45
N VAL A 90 -3.17 6.31 14.74
CA VAL A 90 -3.09 7.75 14.47
C VAL A 90 -3.19 8.04 12.96
N PHE A 91 -2.49 7.24 12.15
CA PHE A 91 -2.56 7.35 10.70
C PHE A 91 -3.96 7.08 10.16
N GLY A 92 -4.62 6.01 10.63
CA GLY A 92 -5.98 5.66 10.22
C GLY A 92 -6.99 6.75 10.59
N ILE A 93 -6.90 7.31 11.81
CA ILE A 93 -7.72 8.46 12.22
C ILE A 93 -7.47 9.65 11.27
N GLY A 94 -6.20 9.98 11.01
CA GLY A 94 -5.84 11.09 10.13
C GLY A 94 -6.31 10.93 8.68
N TRP A 95 -6.43 9.69 8.18
CA TRP A 95 -6.97 9.42 6.85
C TRP A 95 -8.51 9.55 6.82
N GLY A 96 -9.19 9.19 7.90
CA GLY A 96 -10.65 9.30 7.98
C GLY A 96 -11.18 10.73 8.18
N LEU A 97 -10.32 11.69 8.56
CA LEU A 97 -10.67 13.10 8.78
C LEU A 97 -10.66 13.89 7.46
#